data_AF-A0A377AY63-F1
#
_entry.id   AF-A0A377AY63-F1
#
_cell.length_a   1.000
_cell.length_b   1.000
_cell.length_c   1.000
_cell.angle_alpha   90.00
_cell.angle_beta   90.00
_cell.angle_gamma   90.00
#
_symmetry.space_group_name_H-M   'P 1'
#
loop_
_entity.id
_entity.type
_entity.pdbx_description
1 polymer ?
#
loop_
_entity_poly.entity_id
_entity_poly.type
_entity_poly.pdbx_seq_one_letter_code
_entity_poly.pdbx_strand_id
1 'polypeptide(L)' 'MELYLDTSDVVAVKALSRIFPLAGVTTNPSIIAAGKKPLDVVLPELHEAMAVRGVCLPR' A
#
# COMPACT_ATOMS: atom_id res chain seq x y z
N MET A 1 -18.69 -1.96 -0.18
CA MET A 1 -17.67 -2.84 0.43
C MET A 1 -16.32 -2.29 0.02
N GLU A 2 -15.38 -2.15 0.95
CA GLU A 2 -14.04 -1.64 0.70
C GLU A 2 -13.03 -2.79 0.86
N LEU A 3 -12.13 -2.96 -0.11
CA LEU A 3 -11.14 -4.04 -0.13
C LEU A 3 -9.76 -3.49 0.18
N TYR A 4 -9.11 -4.03 1.20
CA TYR A 4 -7.77 -3.62 1.63
C TYR A 4 -6.79 -4.80 1.52
N LEU A 5 -5.52 -4.49 1.24
CA LEU A 5 -4.42 -5.44 1.41
C LEU A 5 -3.71 -5.20 2.74
N ASP A 6 -3.44 -6.25 3.50
CA ASP A 6 -2.71 -6.15 4.77
C ASP A 6 -1.23 -6.55 4.57
N THR A 7 -0.40 -5.61 4.10
CA THR A 7 0.99 -5.89 3.71
C THR A 7 1.84 -4.61 3.63
N SER A 8 3.16 -4.75 3.74
CA SER A 8 4.14 -3.70 3.41
C SER A 8 4.94 -3.98 2.14
N ASP A 9 4.57 -5.00 1.36
CA ASP A 9 5.23 -5.33 0.10
C ASP A 9 4.74 -4.43 -1.03
N VAL A 10 5.57 -3.44 -1.37
CA VAL A 10 5.32 -2.45 -2.42
C VAL A 10 5.17 -3.09 -3.81
N VAL A 11 5.90 -4.17 -4.09
CA VAL A 11 5.84 -4.84 -5.40
C VAL A 11 4.52 -5.59 -5.53
N ALA A 12 4.11 -6.32 -4.48
CA ALA A 12 2.83 -7.01 -4.44
C ALA A 12 1.67 -6.02 -4.54
N VAL A 13 1.71 -4.91 -3.80
CA VAL A 13 0.69 -3.85 -3.85
C VAL A 13 0.57 -3.28 -5.26
N LYS A 14 1.69 -2.96 -5.93
CA LYS A 14 1.69 -2.41 -7.30
C LYS A 14 1.12 -3.38 -8.33
N ALA A 15 1.34 -4.68 -8.16
CA ALA A 15 0.80 -5.70 -9.04
C ALA A 15 -0.72 -5.88 -8.82
N LEU A 16 -1.14 -6.00 -7.56
CA LEU A 16 -2.52 -6.27 -7.18
C LEU A 16 -3.44 -5.06 -7.35
N SER A 17 -2.94 -3.83 -7.18
CA SER A 17 -3.71 -2.59 -7.41
C SER A 17 -4.17 -2.40 -8.85
N ARG A 18 -3.53 -3.08 -9.82
CA ARG A 18 -3.94 -3.10 -11.23
C ARG A 18 -5.11 -4.04 -11.48
N ILE A 19 -5.22 -5.10 -10.67
CA ILE A 19 -6.14 -6.22 -10.86
C ILE A 19 -7.40 -6.02 -10.02
N PHE A 20 -7.23 -5.65 -8.75
CA PHE A 20 -8.32 -5.53 -7.78
C PHE A 20 -8.73 -4.06 -7.57
N PRO A 21 -10.02 -3.79 -7.29
CA PRO A 21 -10.49 -2.47 -6.88
C PRO A 21 -10.16 -2.23 -5.40
N LEU A 22 -8.87 -2.09 -5.10
CA LEU A 22 -8.40 -1.83 -3.74
C LEU A 22 -8.78 -0.42 -3.28
N ALA A 23 -9.31 -0.31 -2.07
CA ALA A 23 -9.55 0.96 -1.38
C ALA A 23 -8.29 1.46 -0.65
N GLY A 24 -7.35 0.56 -0.34
CA GLY A 24 -6.25 0.86 0.56
C GLY A 24 -5.28 -0.29 0.76
N VAL A 25 -4.21 0.03 1.49
CA VAL A 25 -3.34 -0.94 2.16
C VAL A 25 -3.41 -0.66 3.66
N THR A 26 -3.56 -1.70 4.47
CA THR A 26 -3.40 -1.65 5.91
C THR A 26 -2.02 -2.19 6.28
N THR A 27 -1.46 -1.62 7.34
CA THR A 27 -0.22 -2.13 7.93
C THR A 27 -0.38 -2.11 9.44
N ASN A 28 0.46 -2.88 10.12
CA ASN A 28 0.61 -2.86 11.56
C ASN A 28 2.12 -2.94 11.89
N PRO A 29 2.52 -2.70 13.16
CA PRO A 29 3.94 -2.70 13.53
C PRO A 29 4.69 -3.99 13.15
N SER A 30 4.03 -5.16 13.25
CA SER A 30 4.64 -6.45 12.91
C SER A 30 4.90 -6.59 11.41
N ILE A 31 3.96 -6.15 10.57
CA ILE A 31 4.12 -6.15 9.10
C ILE A 31 5.27 -5.21 8.70
N ILE A 32 5.30 -4.00 9.24
CA ILE A 32 6.36 -3.02 8.96
C ILE A 32 7.74 -3.57 9.39
N ALA A 33 7.82 -4.19 10.57
CA ALA A 33 9.05 -4.80 11.06
C ALA A 33 9.55 -5.92 10.14
N ALA A 34 8.65 -6.74 9.59
CA ALA A 34 9.00 -7.78 8.62
C ALA A 34 9.54 -7.21 7.30
N GLY A 35 9.04 -6.04 6.88
CA GLY A 35 9.48 -5.33 5.68
C GLY A 35 10.88 -4.70 5.78
N LYS A 36 11.45 -4.58 6.98
CA LYS A 36 12.81 -4.05 7.26
C LYS A 36 13.11 -2.66 6.66
N LYS A 37 12.06 -1.90 6.32
CA LYS A 37 12.15 -0.52 5.87
C LYS A 37 11.60 0.40 6.96
N PRO A 38 12.20 1.57 7.19
CA PRO A 38 11.66 2.54 8.12
C PRO A 38 10.34 3.12 7.59
N LEU A 39 9.52 3.60 8.50
CA LEU A 39 8.13 4.00 8.23
C LEU A 39 8.04 5.15 7.21
N ASP A 40 8.97 6.10 7.33
CA ASP A 40 9.12 7.27 6.46
C ASP A 40 9.52 6.92 5.01
N VAL A 41 10.05 5.73 4.77
CA VAL A 41 10.36 5.21 3.44
C VAL A 41 9.21 4.36 2.90
N VAL A 42 8.69 3.43 3.69
CA VAL A 42 7.71 2.45 3.19
C VAL A 42 6.32 3.05 2.95
N LEU A 43 5.87 4.02 3.77
CA LEU A 43 4.55 4.63 3.57
C LEU A 43 4.44 5.43 2.26
N PRO A 44 5.41 6.30 1.89
CA PRO A 44 5.40 6.95 0.58
C PRO A 44 5.46 5.95 -0.59
N GLU A 45 6.27 4.90 -0.49
CA GLU A 45 6.37 3.86 -1.54
C GLU A 45 5.04 3.12 -1.73
N LEU A 46 4.34 2.76 -0.63
CA LEU A 46 3.03 2.11 -0.68
C LEU A 46 1.97 3.04 -1.29
N HIS A 47 2.00 4.33 -0.95
CA HIS A 47 1.12 5.34 -1.53
C HIS A 47 1.34 5.47 -3.05
N GLU A 48 2.60 5.50 -3.50
CA GLU A 48 2.94 5.54 -4.93
C GLU A 48 2.51 4.24 -5.65
N ALA A 49 2.71 3.08 -5.03
CA ALA A 49 2.29 1.79 -5.58
C ALA A 49 0.77 1.65 -5.74
N MET A 50 0.01 2.39 -4.94
CA MET A 50 -1.45 2.49 -5.06
C MET A 50 -1.92 3.48 -6.13
N ALA A 51 -1.10 4.48 -6.47
CA ALA A 51 -1.46 5.56 -7.41
C ALA A 51 -1.66 5.10 -8.87
N VAL A 52 -1.56 3.79 -9.15
CA VAL A 52 -1.73 3.19 -10.49
C VAL A 52 -3.18 3.30 -10.99
N ARG A 53 -4.13 3.73 -10.15
CA ARG A 53 -5.48 4.19 -10.56
C ARG A 53 -5.82 5.53 -9.92
N GLY A 54 -5.21 6.62 -10.40
CA GLY A 54 -5.85 7.93 -10.57
C GLY A 54 -6.72 8.52 -9.44
N VAL A 55 -6.44 8.24 -8.17
CA VAL A 55 -7.11 8.93 -7.05
C VAL A 55 -6.04 9.34 -6.04
N CYS A 56 -5.42 10.48 -6.31
CA CYS A 56 -4.89 11.34 -5.28
C CYS A 56 -6.08 12.11 -4.71
N LEU A 57 -6.59 11.71 -3.55
CA LEU A 57 -7.46 12.61 -2.77
C LEU A 57 -6.58 13.34 -1.76
N PRO A 58 -6.30 14.63 -1.96
CA PRO A 58 -5.78 15.45 -0.90
C PRO A 58 -6.89 15.62 0.15
N ARG A 59 -6.56 15.39 1.41
CA ARG A 59 -7.16 16.13 2.52
C ARG A 59 -6.05 16.84 3.25
#